data_AF-A0AAU4RQ44-F1
#
_entry.id   AF-A0AAU4RQ44-F1
#
_cell.length_a   1.000
_cell.length_b   1.000
_cell.length_c   1.000
_cell.angle_alpha   90.00
_cell.angle_beta   90.00
_cell.angle_gamma   90.00
#
_symmetry.space_group_name_H-M   'P 1'
#
loop_
_entity.id
_entity.type
_entity.pdbx_description
1 polymer ?
#
loop_
_entity_poly.entity_id
_entity_poly.type
_entity_poly.pdbx_seq_one_letter_code
_entity_poly.pdbx_strand_id
1 'polypeptide(L)'
;MRASTNPELTAAWATVPSVATAQERYEAAVKLRRDFPRGDTPEAALTRVQDEAITAFTATGEWPRDFARKASKAHADAVVWQAEAIALRRAEDMLKYAAEDVRDITAPDVLEHLGSRLTEILGAAKDASSALGDVRTADEAIDAGADALDAWKRLTSLLSEFRNVRAAQADVLRSVSGPDEQARMRVWAAQGHGEVRGVRLDDVPAHILDVMRTRAYSIEYLAWLAQSGAGYVPASFDDLAADVEASTEPISYTDAGRPANYSPRVTPIPEAPAPALTGAERTPELSY
;
A
#
# COMPACT_ATOMS: atom_id res chain seq x y z
N MET A 1 6.32 13.02 -8.84
CA MET A 1 6.12 11.56 -8.71
C MET A 1 5.62 11.22 -7.29
N ARG A 2 4.78 10.19 -7.14
CA ARG A 2 4.24 9.77 -5.83
C ARG A 2 5.36 9.18 -4.96
N ALA A 3 5.77 9.90 -3.92
CA ALA A 3 6.72 9.41 -2.91
C ALA A 3 5.95 8.55 -1.90
N SER A 4 6.51 7.41 -1.51
CA SER A 4 5.96 6.55 -0.46
C SER A 4 6.98 6.37 0.66
N THR A 5 6.51 6.39 1.90
CA THR A 5 7.31 6.03 3.08
C THR A 5 7.20 4.55 3.42
N ASN A 6 6.41 3.78 2.65
CA ASN A 6 6.24 2.35 2.84
C ASN A 6 7.50 1.62 2.32
N PRO A 7 8.21 0.87 3.18
CA PRO A 7 9.44 0.17 2.77
C PRO A 7 9.17 -0.94 1.76
N GLU A 8 8.08 -1.68 1.89
CA GLU A 8 7.72 -2.78 0.97
C GLU A 8 7.38 -2.24 -0.43
N LEU A 9 6.67 -1.11 -0.49
CA LEU A 9 6.38 -0.47 -1.78
C LEU A 9 7.67 0.05 -2.45
N THR A 10 8.57 0.65 -1.66
CA THR A 10 9.87 1.10 -2.17
C THR A 10 10.72 -0.06 -2.69
N ALA A 11 10.79 -1.17 -1.94
CA ALA A 11 11.50 -2.37 -2.35
C ALA A 11 10.89 -2.97 -3.63
N ALA A 12 9.55 -3.04 -3.72
CA ALA A 12 8.86 -3.56 -4.89
C ALA A 12 9.11 -2.70 -6.15
N TRP A 13 9.13 -1.36 -6.06
CA TRP A 13 9.50 -0.53 -7.20
C TRP A 13 10.97 -0.66 -7.61
N ALA A 14 11.85 -0.98 -6.66
CA ALA A 14 13.27 -1.16 -6.94
C ALA A 14 13.58 -2.44 -7.76
N THR A 15 12.64 -3.40 -7.82
CA THR A 15 12.80 -4.60 -8.67
C THR A 15 12.61 -4.32 -10.16
N VAL A 16 12.10 -3.13 -10.52
CA VAL A 16 11.77 -2.74 -11.90
C VAL A 16 12.76 -1.68 -12.39
N PRO A 17 13.82 -2.04 -13.15
CA PRO A 17 14.88 -1.10 -13.54
C PRO A 17 14.42 0.08 -14.39
N SER A 18 13.34 -0.11 -15.17
CA SER A 18 12.75 0.96 -15.98
C SER A 18 12.15 2.08 -15.12
N VAL A 19 11.58 1.75 -13.96
CA VAL A 19 11.04 2.73 -13.00
C VAL A 19 12.17 3.57 -12.40
N ALA A 20 13.29 2.94 -12.01
CA ALA A 20 14.47 3.65 -11.53
C ALA A 20 15.02 4.60 -12.60
N THR A 21 15.18 4.13 -13.83
CA THR A 21 15.67 4.95 -14.96
C THR A 21 14.74 6.14 -15.24
N ALA A 22 13.42 5.92 -15.22
CA ALA A 22 12.45 6.99 -15.44
C ALA A 22 12.48 8.03 -14.31
N GLN A 23 12.64 7.57 -13.06
CA GLN A 23 12.75 8.45 -11.90
C GLN A 23 14.02 9.30 -11.94
N GLU A 24 15.18 8.71 -12.26
CA GLU A 24 16.45 9.44 -12.41
C GLU A 24 16.33 10.55 -13.45
N ARG A 25 15.68 10.28 -14.58
CA ARG A 25 15.44 11.29 -15.64
C ARG A 25 14.53 12.41 -15.16
N TYR A 26 13.45 12.07 -14.44
CA TYR A 26 12.55 13.07 -13.87
C TYR A 26 13.27 13.95 -12.83
N GLU A 27 14.03 13.36 -11.91
CA GLU A 27 14.81 14.09 -10.91
C GLU A 27 15.87 14.99 -11.56
N ALA A 28 16.52 14.53 -12.63
CA ALA A 28 17.45 15.35 -13.41
C ALA A 28 16.75 16.56 -14.04
N ALA A 29 15.53 16.42 -14.58
CA ALA A 29 14.76 17.53 -15.13
C ALA A 29 14.30 18.52 -14.05
N VAL A 30 13.85 18.03 -12.89
CA VAL A 30 13.53 18.86 -11.72
C VAL A 30 14.76 19.66 -11.28
N LYS A 31 15.93 19.02 -11.23
CA LYS A 31 17.19 19.68 -10.89
C LYS A 31 17.55 20.75 -11.92
N LEU A 32 17.49 20.44 -13.22
CA LEU A 32 17.76 21.41 -14.28
C LEU A 32 16.83 22.63 -14.19
N ARG A 33 15.52 22.44 -13.97
CA ARG A 33 14.59 23.57 -13.80
C ARG A 33 14.90 24.38 -12.55
N ARG A 34 15.19 23.71 -11.42
CA ARG A 34 15.49 24.37 -10.15
C ARG A 34 16.77 25.20 -10.23
N ASP A 35 17.79 24.66 -10.90
CA ASP A 35 19.11 25.27 -11.02
C ASP A 35 19.15 26.30 -12.17
N PHE A 36 18.10 26.39 -13.01
CA PHE A 36 18.01 27.38 -14.09
C PHE A 36 17.95 28.82 -13.53
N PRO A 37 18.77 29.75 -14.03
CA PRO A 37 18.83 31.12 -13.50
C PRO A 37 17.48 31.82 -13.53
N ARG A 38 17.20 32.62 -12.49
CA ARG A 38 16.06 33.53 -12.50
C ARG A 38 16.29 34.61 -13.56
N GLY A 39 15.27 34.88 -14.36
CA GLY A 39 15.26 35.93 -15.37
C GLY A 39 13.87 36.54 -15.49
N ASP A 40 13.76 37.51 -16.39
CA ASP A 40 12.54 38.28 -16.60
C ASP A 40 11.78 37.77 -17.81
N THR A 41 10.45 37.95 -17.80
CA THR A 41 9.68 37.82 -19.03
C THR A 41 10.06 38.94 -20.01
N PRO A 42 9.86 38.76 -21.33
CA PRO A 42 10.15 39.79 -22.32
C PRO A 42 9.44 41.12 -22.04
N GLU A 43 8.25 41.08 -21.44
CA GLU A 43 7.50 42.26 -21.01
C GLU A 43 8.17 42.93 -19.81
N ALA A 44 8.53 42.18 -18.78
CA ALA A 44 9.17 42.72 -17.57
C ALA A 44 10.55 43.33 -17.88
N ALA A 45 11.33 42.69 -18.76
CA ALA A 45 12.61 43.20 -19.24
C ALA A 45 12.43 44.53 -20.01
N LEU A 46 11.39 44.62 -20.84
CA LEU A 46 11.06 45.85 -21.58
C LEU A 46 10.60 46.97 -20.64
N THR A 47 9.70 46.66 -19.69
CA THR A 47 9.22 47.61 -18.68
C THR A 47 10.36 48.18 -17.87
N ARG A 48 11.35 47.37 -17.46
CA ARG A 48 12.54 47.87 -16.77
C ARG A 48 13.31 48.91 -17.59
N VAL A 49 13.55 48.65 -18.87
CA VAL A 49 14.26 49.61 -19.74
C VAL A 49 13.42 50.88 -19.96
N GLN A 50 12.10 50.77 -20.02
CA GLN A 50 11.19 51.91 -20.09
C GLN A 50 11.26 52.75 -18.81
N ASP A 51 11.19 52.12 -17.64
CA ASP A 51 11.27 52.79 -16.34
C ASP A 51 12.62 53.49 -16.15
N GLU A 52 13.72 52.84 -16.56
CA GLU A 52 15.06 53.45 -16.58
C GLU A 52 15.11 54.68 -17.50
N ALA A 53 14.51 54.62 -18.69
CA ALA A 53 14.48 55.74 -19.62
C ALA A 53 13.62 56.91 -19.13
N ILE A 54 12.45 56.62 -18.53
CA ILE A 54 11.59 57.62 -17.88
C ILE A 54 12.33 58.27 -16.71
N THR A 55 13.02 57.47 -15.89
CA THR A 55 13.83 57.97 -14.76
C THR A 55 14.94 58.89 -15.25
N ALA A 56 15.68 58.51 -16.30
CA ALA A 56 16.71 59.35 -16.88
C ALA A 56 16.14 60.66 -17.43
N PHE A 57 15.04 60.60 -18.19
CA PHE A 57 14.39 61.78 -18.76
C PHE A 57 13.87 62.74 -17.69
N THR A 58 13.24 62.22 -16.63
CA THR A 58 12.75 63.03 -15.51
C THR A 58 13.87 63.70 -14.72
N ALA A 59 15.07 63.10 -14.66
CA ALA A 59 16.22 63.65 -13.97
C ALA A 59 16.99 64.70 -14.80
N THR A 60 17.13 64.50 -16.11
CA THR A 60 18.01 65.33 -16.96
C THR A 60 17.28 66.18 -18.01
N GLY A 61 16.01 65.87 -18.28
CA GLY A 61 15.24 66.45 -19.40
C GLY A 61 15.63 65.91 -20.78
N GLU A 62 16.59 64.98 -20.86
CA GLU A 62 17.07 64.41 -22.12
C GLU A 62 16.65 62.96 -22.28
N TRP A 63 16.08 62.62 -23.45
CA TRP A 63 15.71 61.24 -23.75
C TRP A 63 16.95 60.40 -24.11
N PRO A 64 17.13 59.19 -23.53
CA PRO A 64 18.29 58.36 -23.85
C PRO A 64 18.35 57.98 -25.33
N ARG A 65 19.42 58.39 -26.02
CA ARG A 65 19.63 58.11 -27.46
C ARG A 65 19.75 56.63 -27.78
N ASP A 66 20.11 55.81 -26.79
CA ASP A 66 20.26 54.37 -26.95
C ASP A 66 19.08 53.54 -26.43
N PHE A 67 17.96 54.19 -26.09
CA PHE A 67 16.74 53.54 -25.59
C PHE A 67 16.30 52.37 -26.48
N ALA A 68 16.08 52.62 -27.78
CA ALA A 68 15.56 51.60 -28.69
C ALA A 68 16.49 50.37 -28.79
N ARG A 69 17.80 50.60 -28.76
CA ARG A 69 18.81 49.54 -28.77
C ARG A 69 18.80 48.74 -27.46
N LYS A 70 18.74 49.42 -26.31
CA LYS A 70 18.65 48.76 -24.99
C LYS A 70 17.36 47.95 -24.86
N ALA A 71 16.23 48.51 -25.27
CA ALA A 71 14.92 47.87 -25.22
C ALA A 71 14.89 46.62 -26.11
N SER A 72 15.36 46.72 -27.36
CA SER A 72 15.44 45.59 -28.28
C SER A 72 16.35 44.48 -27.76
N LYS A 73 17.53 44.82 -27.20
CA LYS A 73 18.45 43.85 -26.62
C LYS A 73 17.83 43.15 -25.40
N ALA A 74 17.31 43.92 -24.45
CA ALA A 74 16.70 43.37 -23.23
C ALA A 74 15.53 42.43 -23.57
N HIS A 75 14.69 42.80 -24.53
CA HIS A 75 13.62 41.94 -25.01
C HIS A 75 14.15 40.65 -25.67
N ALA A 76 15.14 40.75 -26.56
CA ALA A 76 15.70 39.58 -27.24
C ALA A 76 16.37 38.60 -26.26
N ASP A 77 17.17 39.10 -25.31
CA ASP A 77 17.83 38.29 -24.28
C ASP A 77 16.77 37.59 -23.40
N ALA A 78 15.69 38.31 -23.03
CA ALA A 78 14.58 37.76 -22.26
C ALA A 78 13.76 36.71 -23.02
N VAL A 79 13.61 36.83 -24.35
CA VAL A 79 12.94 35.80 -25.18
C VAL A 79 13.73 34.50 -25.18
N VAL A 80 15.06 34.56 -25.29
CA VAL A 80 15.92 33.36 -25.22
C VAL A 80 15.77 32.69 -23.86
N TRP A 81 15.85 33.45 -22.77
CA TRP A 81 15.65 32.95 -21.42
C TRP A 81 14.25 32.31 -21.23
N GLN A 82 13.19 32.99 -21.68
CA GLN A 82 11.81 32.51 -21.52
C GLN A 82 11.57 31.23 -22.32
N ALA A 83 12.14 31.11 -23.52
CA ALA A 83 12.04 29.90 -24.33
C ALA A 83 12.64 28.68 -23.60
N GLU A 84 13.82 28.84 -22.99
CA GLU A 84 14.45 27.77 -22.22
C GLU A 84 13.69 27.45 -20.92
N ALA A 85 13.21 28.47 -20.19
CA ALA A 85 12.37 28.28 -19.01
C ALA A 85 11.11 27.46 -19.32
N ILE A 86 10.43 27.77 -20.43
CA ILE A 86 9.25 27.03 -20.90
C ILE A 86 9.63 25.61 -21.32
N ALA A 87 10.75 25.43 -22.03
CA ALA A 87 11.21 24.12 -22.45
C ALA A 87 11.53 23.22 -21.25
N LEU A 88 12.22 23.74 -20.22
CA LEU A 88 12.53 23.00 -19.00
C LEU A 88 11.28 22.61 -18.21
N ARG A 89 10.28 23.52 -18.11
CA ARG A 89 9.00 23.20 -17.49
C ARG A 89 8.27 22.08 -18.24
N ARG A 90 8.21 22.17 -19.57
CA ARG A 90 7.61 21.11 -20.40
C ARG A 90 8.35 19.78 -20.27
N ALA A 91 9.68 19.81 -20.22
CA ALA A 91 10.49 18.61 -20.03
C ALA A 91 10.22 17.95 -18.66
N GLU A 92 10.11 18.73 -17.58
CA GLU A 92 9.71 18.22 -16.26
C GLU A 92 8.33 17.58 -16.31
N ASP A 93 7.34 18.27 -16.87
CA ASP A 93 5.96 17.75 -16.96
C ASP A 93 5.93 16.44 -17.78
N MET A 94 6.57 16.42 -18.95
CA MET A 94 6.65 15.23 -19.80
C MET A 94 7.35 14.06 -19.10
N LEU A 95 8.46 14.29 -18.42
CA LEU A 95 9.20 13.24 -17.73
C LEU A 95 8.48 12.76 -16.48
N LYS A 96 7.69 13.62 -15.82
CA LYS A 96 6.78 13.21 -14.75
C LYS A 96 5.74 12.23 -15.28
N TYR A 97 5.06 12.58 -16.38
CA TYR A 97 4.07 11.70 -16.99
C TYR A 97 4.69 10.40 -17.48
N ALA A 98 5.84 10.45 -18.16
CA ALA A 98 6.54 9.24 -18.59
C ALA A 98 6.94 8.32 -17.41
N ALA A 99 7.34 8.89 -16.27
CA ALA A 99 7.64 8.10 -15.07
C ALA A 99 6.38 7.50 -14.42
N GLU A 100 5.26 8.20 -14.47
CA GLU A 100 3.96 7.69 -14.02
C GLU A 100 3.45 6.59 -14.97
N ASP A 101 3.53 6.77 -16.28
CA ASP A 101 3.17 5.75 -17.29
C ASP A 101 3.98 4.46 -17.12
N VAL A 102 5.30 4.57 -16.89
CA VAL A 102 6.16 3.39 -16.66
C VAL A 102 5.71 2.64 -15.40
N ARG A 103 5.32 3.35 -14.34
CA ARG A 103 4.79 2.72 -13.12
C ARG A 103 3.47 2.01 -13.39
N ASP A 104 2.58 2.63 -14.16
CA ASP A 104 1.27 2.04 -14.46
C ASP A 104 1.43 0.76 -15.30
N ILE A 105 2.31 0.78 -16.31
CA ILE A 105 2.60 -0.38 -17.17
C ILE A 105 3.25 -1.53 -16.38
N THR A 106 4.09 -1.21 -15.39
CA THR A 106 4.85 -2.20 -14.60
C THR A 106 4.21 -2.56 -13.27
N ALA A 107 3.01 -2.04 -12.98
CA ALA A 107 2.27 -2.37 -11.78
C ALA A 107 2.02 -3.88 -11.59
N PRO A 108 1.76 -4.69 -12.64
CA PRO A 108 1.65 -6.14 -12.49
C PRO A 108 2.92 -6.78 -11.92
N ASP A 109 4.11 -6.38 -12.38
CA ASP A 109 5.40 -6.91 -11.88
C ASP A 109 5.61 -6.56 -10.40
N VAL A 110 5.21 -5.36 -10.01
CA VAL A 110 5.24 -4.90 -8.61
C VAL A 110 4.26 -5.68 -7.74
N LEU A 111 3.05 -5.94 -8.23
CA LEU A 111 2.06 -6.75 -7.52
C LEU A 111 2.51 -8.22 -7.39
N GLU A 112 3.16 -8.77 -8.42
CA GLU A 112 3.75 -10.11 -8.37
C GLU A 112 4.86 -10.19 -7.31
N HIS A 113 5.74 -9.20 -7.24
CA HIS A 113 6.75 -9.12 -6.20
C HIS A 113 6.13 -9.04 -4.80
N LEU A 114 5.12 -8.19 -4.61
CA LEU A 114 4.38 -8.09 -3.34
C LEU A 114 3.68 -9.41 -2.99
N GLY A 115 3.16 -10.14 -3.98
CA GLY A 115 2.58 -11.47 -3.80
C GLY A 115 3.60 -12.52 -3.34
N SER A 116 4.81 -12.48 -3.91
CA SER A 116 5.92 -13.33 -3.46
C SER A 116 6.32 -13.00 -2.02
N ARG A 117 6.44 -11.71 -1.70
CA ARG A 117 6.74 -11.25 -0.33
C ARG A 117 5.64 -11.65 0.67
N LEU A 118 4.36 -11.53 0.29
CA LEU A 118 3.25 -12.00 1.11
C LEU A 118 3.36 -13.50 1.37
N THR A 119 3.68 -14.30 0.35
CA THR A 119 3.85 -15.75 0.47
C THR A 119 4.95 -16.10 1.48
N GLU A 120 6.09 -15.39 1.45
CA GLU A 120 7.17 -15.56 2.43
C GLU A 120 6.72 -15.23 3.86
N ILE A 121 6.03 -14.10 4.04
CA ILE A 121 5.50 -13.66 5.34
C ILE A 121 4.52 -14.70 5.89
N LEU A 122 3.58 -15.17 5.07
CA LEU A 122 2.59 -16.17 5.49
C LEU A 122 3.25 -17.53 5.79
N GLY A 123 4.28 -17.93 5.04
CA GLY A 123 5.08 -19.11 5.35
C GLY A 123 5.75 -19.01 6.72
N ALA A 124 6.45 -17.89 6.98
CA ALA A 124 7.09 -17.64 8.27
C ALA A 124 6.08 -17.51 9.43
N ALA A 125 4.90 -16.93 9.17
CA ALA A 125 3.84 -16.81 10.16
C ALA A 125 3.21 -18.18 10.48
N LYS A 126 3.07 -19.07 9.50
CA LYS A 126 2.60 -20.44 9.70
C LYS A 126 3.54 -21.18 10.65
N ASP A 127 4.85 -21.12 10.42
CA ASP A 127 5.85 -21.75 11.27
C ASP A 127 5.82 -21.19 12.70
N ALA A 128 5.80 -19.86 12.84
CA ALA A 128 5.74 -19.21 14.14
C ALA A 128 4.43 -19.50 14.89
N SER A 129 3.29 -19.51 14.20
CA SER A 129 2.00 -19.87 14.80
C SER A 129 1.94 -21.32 15.27
N SER A 130 2.62 -22.23 14.56
CA SER A 130 2.71 -23.64 14.94
C SER A 130 3.52 -23.82 16.23
N ALA A 131 4.57 -23.01 16.43
CA ALA A 131 5.36 -23.00 17.66
C ALA A 131 4.61 -22.36 18.85
N LEU A 132 3.68 -21.45 18.57
CA LEU A 132 2.90 -20.74 19.58
C LEU A 132 1.81 -21.63 20.23
N GLY A 133 1.27 -22.60 19.48
CA GLY A 133 0.21 -23.49 19.96
C GLY A 133 -1.09 -22.74 20.25
N ASP A 134 -1.61 -22.92 21.47
CA ASP A 134 -2.88 -22.31 21.90
C ASP A 134 -2.73 -20.92 22.51
N VAL A 135 -1.51 -20.41 22.67
CA VAL A 135 -1.24 -19.07 23.21
C VAL A 135 -1.87 -17.99 22.34
N ARG A 136 -2.62 -17.08 22.95
CA ARG A 136 -3.34 -15.98 22.26
C ARG A 136 -2.91 -14.60 22.73
N THR A 137 -2.11 -14.50 23.79
CA THR A 137 -1.65 -13.21 24.32
C THR A 137 -0.14 -13.20 24.60
N ALA A 138 0.43 -12.00 24.74
CA ALA A 138 1.83 -11.83 25.09
C ALA A 138 2.15 -12.38 26.49
N ASP A 139 1.23 -12.20 27.45
CA ASP A 139 1.40 -12.70 28.82
C ASP A 139 1.37 -14.23 28.85
N GLU A 140 0.43 -14.85 28.13
CA GLU A 140 0.41 -16.31 27.95
C GLU A 140 1.68 -16.83 27.27
N ALA A 141 2.25 -16.07 26.32
CA ALA A 141 3.51 -16.43 25.68
C ALA A 141 4.70 -16.38 26.66
N ILE A 142 4.70 -15.42 27.59
CA ILE A 142 5.70 -15.34 28.67
C ILE A 142 5.55 -16.54 29.60
N ASP A 143 4.32 -16.86 30.01
CA ASP A 143 4.03 -17.97 30.92
C ASP A 143 4.34 -19.34 30.28
N ALA A 144 4.14 -19.49 28.97
CA ALA A 144 4.45 -20.69 28.21
C ALA A 144 5.96 -20.91 27.97
N GLY A 145 6.80 -19.90 28.24
CA GLY A 145 8.25 -20.01 28.20
C GLY A 145 8.92 -19.34 26.99
N ALA A 146 10.25 -19.45 26.94
CA ALA A 146 11.09 -18.68 26.02
C ALA A 146 10.74 -18.89 24.52
N ASP A 147 10.50 -20.13 24.11
CA ASP A 147 10.20 -20.45 22.71
C ASP A 147 8.86 -19.84 22.25
N ALA A 148 7.84 -19.87 23.11
CA ALA A 148 6.53 -19.25 22.84
C ALA A 148 6.64 -17.72 22.77
N LEU A 149 7.40 -17.11 23.68
CA LEU A 149 7.68 -15.68 23.65
C LEU A 149 8.42 -15.25 22.38
N ASP A 150 9.40 -16.02 21.91
CA ASP A 150 10.15 -15.70 20.70
C ASP A 150 9.30 -15.89 19.43
N ALA A 151 8.44 -16.91 19.40
CA ALA A 151 7.43 -17.06 18.36
C ALA A 151 6.43 -15.88 18.35
N TRP A 152 5.99 -15.40 19.52
CA TRP A 152 5.12 -14.24 19.64
C TRP A 152 5.76 -12.95 19.11
N LYS A 153 7.02 -12.69 19.48
CA LYS A 153 7.79 -11.54 18.96
C LYS A 153 7.94 -11.62 17.45
N ARG A 154 8.22 -12.81 16.92
CA ARG A 154 8.33 -13.04 15.48
C ARG A 154 7.02 -12.74 14.76
N LEU A 155 5.88 -13.22 15.26
CA LEU A 155 4.56 -12.90 14.72
C LEU A 155 4.26 -11.40 14.77
N THR A 156 4.66 -10.71 15.83
CA THR A 156 4.50 -9.26 15.96
C THR A 156 5.29 -8.50 14.88
N SER A 157 6.53 -8.91 14.60
CA SER A 157 7.34 -8.35 13.51
C SER A 157 6.69 -8.60 12.14
N LEU A 158 6.31 -9.86 11.88
CA LEU A 158 5.67 -10.27 10.62
C LEU A 158 4.33 -9.56 10.39
N LEU A 159 3.58 -9.24 11.45
CA LEU A 159 2.35 -8.46 11.35
C LEU A 159 2.61 -7.03 10.86
N SER A 160 3.72 -6.41 11.28
CA SER A 160 4.13 -5.11 10.77
C SER A 160 4.49 -5.17 9.28
N GLU A 161 5.22 -6.20 8.87
CA GLU A 161 5.58 -6.43 7.46
C GLU A 161 4.33 -6.71 6.61
N PHE A 162 3.44 -7.57 7.09
CA PHE A 162 2.15 -7.86 6.46
C PHE A 162 1.33 -6.59 6.22
N ARG A 163 1.22 -5.71 7.23
CA ARG A 163 0.56 -4.40 7.11
C ARG A 163 1.16 -3.55 5.99
N ASN A 164 2.49 -3.52 5.89
CA ASN A 164 3.18 -2.77 4.85
C ASN A 164 2.90 -3.36 3.46
N VAL A 165 2.92 -4.69 3.31
CA VAL A 165 2.56 -5.34 2.03
C VAL A 165 1.11 -5.05 1.64
N ARG A 166 0.15 -5.14 2.57
CA ARG A 166 -1.27 -4.82 2.29
C ARG A 166 -1.49 -3.36 1.91
N ALA A 167 -0.80 -2.44 2.59
CA ALA A 167 -0.83 -1.02 2.23
C ALA A 167 -0.21 -0.79 0.84
N ALA A 168 0.92 -1.42 0.54
CA ALA A 168 1.59 -1.32 -0.76
C ALA A 168 0.70 -1.86 -1.89
N GLN A 169 0.10 -3.03 -1.72
CA GLN A 169 -0.88 -3.61 -2.64
C GLN A 169 -2.02 -2.62 -2.93
N ALA A 170 -2.64 -2.08 -1.88
CA ALA A 170 -3.77 -1.16 -2.02
C ALA A 170 -3.37 0.14 -2.73
N ASP A 171 -2.15 0.63 -2.50
CA ASP A 171 -1.62 1.81 -3.16
C ASP A 171 -1.34 1.57 -4.64
N VAL A 172 -0.75 0.43 -5.00
CA VAL A 172 -0.49 0.06 -6.40
C VAL A 172 -1.80 -0.12 -7.16
N LEU A 173 -2.74 -0.92 -6.65
CA LEU A 173 -4.03 -1.13 -7.31
C LEU A 173 -4.79 0.19 -7.51
N ARG A 174 -4.86 1.04 -6.47
CA ARG A 174 -5.48 2.37 -6.59
C ARG A 174 -4.74 3.26 -7.58
N SER A 175 -3.43 3.10 -7.70
CA SER A 175 -2.60 3.97 -8.53
C SER A 175 -2.88 3.82 -10.02
N VAL A 176 -3.21 2.60 -10.45
CA VAL A 176 -3.47 2.21 -11.84
C VAL A 176 -4.96 2.13 -12.18
N SER A 177 -5.82 2.18 -11.16
CA SER A 177 -7.27 2.13 -11.35
C SER A 177 -7.90 3.49 -11.61
N GLY A 178 -8.93 3.50 -12.46
CA GLY A 178 -9.78 4.67 -12.71
C GLY A 178 -10.66 5.04 -11.51
N PRO A 179 -11.27 6.25 -11.49
CA PRO A 179 -12.10 6.71 -10.37
C PRO A 179 -13.25 5.75 -9.98
N ASP A 180 -13.91 5.16 -10.96
CA ASP A 180 -15.03 4.22 -10.75
C ASP A 180 -14.55 2.89 -10.15
N GLU A 181 -13.43 2.38 -10.64
CA GLU A 181 -12.77 1.18 -10.11
C GLU A 181 -12.33 1.38 -8.66
N GLN A 182 -11.74 2.54 -8.35
CA GLN A 182 -11.38 2.90 -6.98
C GLN A 182 -12.61 3.01 -6.06
N ALA A 183 -13.76 3.48 -6.57
CA ALA A 183 -15.00 3.48 -5.82
C ALA A 183 -15.48 2.05 -5.52
N ARG A 184 -15.45 1.14 -6.51
CA ARG A 184 -15.78 -0.28 -6.33
C ARG A 184 -14.84 -0.97 -5.33
N MET A 185 -13.54 -0.76 -5.46
CA MET A 185 -12.54 -1.30 -4.52
C MET A 185 -12.80 -0.88 -3.07
N ARG A 186 -13.24 0.37 -2.83
CA ARG A 186 -13.60 0.82 -1.48
C ARG A 186 -14.80 0.06 -0.93
N VAL A 187 -15.81 -0.17 -1.75
CA VAL A 187 -17.00 -0.97 -1.36
C VAL A 187 -16.58 -2.41 -1.06
N TRP A 188 -15.80 -3.03 -1.94
CA TRP A 188 -15.32 -4.41 -1.76
C TRP A 188 -14.44 -4.58 -0.52
N ALA A 189 -13.54 -3.63 -0.26
CA ALA A 189 -12.75 -3.61 0.96
C ALA A 189 -13.64 -3.53 2.21
N ALA A 190 -14.67 -2.67 2.21
CA ALA A 190 -15.61 -2.55 3.32
C ALA A 190 -16.47 -3.81 3.52
N GLN A 191 -16.60 -4.66 2.50
CA GLN A 191 -17.29 -5.95 2.57
C GLN A 191 -16.38 -7.08 3.05
N GLY A 192 -15.05 -6.91 2.93
CA GLY A 192 -14.02 -7.87 3.34
C GLY A 192 -13.27 -8.53 2.18
N HIS A 193 -13.45 -8.10 0.94
CA HIS A 193 -12.79 -8.72 -0.21
C HIS A 193 -11.35 -8.20 -0.45
N GLY A 194 -10.58 -8.96 -1.24
CA GLY A 194 -9.27 -8.57 -1.76
C GLY A 194 -8.06 -9.02 -0.95
N GLU A 195 -8.27 -9.84 0.08
CA GLU A 195 -7.19 -10.41 0.90
C GLU A 195 -7.11 -11.93 0.82
N VAL A 196 -8.22 -12.60 0.54
CA VAL A 196 -8.35 -14.06 0.43
C VAL A 196 -8.94 -14.41 -0.93
N ARG A 197 -8.42 -15.48 -1.57
CA ARG A 197 -8.96 -16.00 -2.83
C ARG A 197 -9.57 -17.38 -2.65
N GLY A 198 -10.60 -17.69 -3.44
CA GLY A 198 -11.22 -19.03 -3.47
C GLY A 198 -11.93 -19.42 -2.17
N VAL A 199 -12.31 -18.44 -1.34
CA VAL A 199 -13.05 -18.63 -0.09
C VAL A 199 -14.28 -17.73 -0.13
N ARG A 200 -15.47 -18.27 0.17
CA ARG A 200 -16.66 -17.43 0.36
C ARG A 200 -16.53 -16.69 1.68
N LEU A 201 -16.92 -15.42 1.71
CA LEU A 201 -16.88 -14.63 2.94
C LEU A 201 -17.81 -15.20 4.03
N ASP A 202 -18.87 -15.92 3.64
CA ASP A 202 -19.77 -16.61 4.57
C ASP A 202 -19.10 -17.79 5.31
N ASP A 203 -18.03 -18.34 4.75
CA ASP A 203 -17.24 -19.43 5.36
C ASP A 203 -16.10 -18.91 6.26
N VAL A 204 -15.88 -17.60 6.28
CA VAL A 204 -14.87 -16.94 7.11
C VAL A 204 -15.45 -16.70 8.51
N PRO A 205 -14.72 -17.04 9.60
CA PRO A 205 -15.18 -16.74 10.95
C PRO A 205 -15.51 -15.25 11.14
N ALA A 206 -16.63 -14.94 11.80
CA ALA A 206 -17.15 -13.56 11.86
C ALA A 206 -16.14 -12.52 12.40
N HIS A 207 -15.32 -12.89 13.37
CA HIS A 207 -14.27 -12.00 13.91
C HIS A 207 -13.11 -11.77 12.92
N ILE A 208 -12.75 -12.77 12.10
CA ILE A 208 -11.77 -12.63 11.01
C ILE A 208 -12.34 -11.72 9.92
N LEU A 209 -13.62 -11.90 9.57
CA LEU A 209 -14.29 -11.06 8.58
C LEU A 209 -14.35 -9.59 9.04
N ASP A 210 -14.57 -9.34 10.33
CA ASP A 210 -14.51 -7.99 10.89
C ASP A 210 -13.11 -7.37 10.76
N VAL A 211 -12.05 -8.14 11.01
CA VAL A 211 -10.67 -7.70 10.78
C VAL A 211 -10.41 -7.38 9.30
N MET A 212 -10.93 -8.18 8.37
CA MET A 212 -10.80 -7.92 6.92
C MET A 212 -11.48 -6.62 6.50
N ARG A 213 -12.66 -6.33 7.07
CA ARG A 213 -13.43 -5.10 6.77
C ARG A 213 -12.79 -3.85 7.36
N THR A 214 -12.30 -3.95 8.60
CA THR A 214 -11.71 -2.81 9.33
C THR A 214 -10.24 -2.60 9.02
N ARG A 215 -9.55 -3.64 8.52
CA ARG A 215 -8.10 -3.73 8.35
C ARG A 215 -7.31 -3.53 9.65
N ALA A 216 -7.96 -3.74 10.79
CA ALA A 216 -7.34 -3.73 12.11
C ALA A 216 -6.62 -5.07 12.37
N TYR A 217 -5.59 -5.37 11.56
CA TYR A 217 -4.94 -6.68 11.55
C TYR A 217 -4.37 -7.06 12.92
N SER A 218 -4.63 -8.29 13.34
CA SER A 218 -4.16 -8.90 14.57
C SER A 218 -3.25 -10.11 14.31
N ILE A 219 -2.57 -10.61 15.34
CA ILE A 219 -1.77 -11.84 15.25
C ILE A 219 -2.66 -13.05 14.92
N GLU A 220 -3.86 -13.10 15.50
CA GLU A 220 -4.86 -14.14 15.21
C GLU A 220 -5.24 -14.15 13.73
N TYR A 221 -5.51 -12.97 13.16
CA TYR A 221 -5.80 -12.85 11.73
C TYR A 221 -4.65 -13.35 10.86
N LEU A 222 -3.41 -12.94 11.17
CA LEU A 222 -2.23 -13.37 10.44
C LEU A 222 -2.03 -14.89 10.52
N ALA A 223 -2.21 -15.48 11.70
CA ALA A 223 -2.12 -16.93 11.90
C ALA A 223 -3.21 -17.68 11.13
N TRP A 224 -4.46 -17.20 11.19
CA TRP A 224 -5.57 -17.77 10.43
C TRP A 224 -5.29 -17.72 8.92
N LEU A 225 -4.84 -16.58 8.41
CA LEU A 225 -4.55 -16.39 6.99
C LEU A 225 -3.40 -17.28 6.52
N ALA A 226 -2.37 -17.43 7.35
CA ALA A 226 -1.23 -18.31 7.09
C ALA A 226 -1.62 -19.79 7.07
N GLN A 227 -2.58 -20.20 7.92
CA GLN A 227 -3.06 -21.59 8.00
C GLN A 227 -4.07 -21.92 6.90
N SER A 228 -4.93 -20.97 6.51
CA SER A 228 -5.92 -21.18 5.45
C SER A 228 -5.27 -21.35 4.08
N GLY A 229 -4.11 -20.72 3.85
CA GLY A 229 -3.45 -20.72 2.54
C GLY A 229 -4.20 -19.90 1.48
N ALA A 230 -5.24 -19.17 1.87
CA ALA A 230 -6.08 -18.39 0.97
C ALA A 230 -5.54 -16.97 0.72
N GLY A 231 -4.55 -16.52 1.51
CA GLY A 231 -3.96 -15.20 1.36
C GLY A 231 -3.29 -15.00 0.00
N TYR A 232 -3.61 -13.90 -0.68
CA TYR A 232 -3.04 -13.57 -1.99
C TYR A 232 -2.96 -12.05 -2.22
N VAL A 233 -2.21 -11.65 -3.24
CA VAL A 233 -2.18 -10.28 -3.80
C VAL A 233 -2.79 -10.37 -5.20
N PRO A 234 -3.87 -9.60 -5.51
CA PRO A 234 -4.40 -9.54 -6.85
C PRO A 234 -3.38 -8.98 -7.84
N ALA A 235 -3.30 -9.58 -9.03
CA ALA A 235 -2.39 -9.13 -10.09
C ALA A 235 -2.88 -7.84 -10.79
N SER A 236 -4.17 -7.54 -10.70
CA SER A 236 -4.80 -6.35 -11.27
C SER A 236 -6.16 -6.05 -10.62
N PHE A 237 -6.79 -4.96 -11.04
CA PHE A 237 -8.19 -4.69 -10.69
C PHE A 237 -9.13 -5.78 -11.22
N ASP A 238 -8.92 -6.25 -12.45
CA ASP A 238 -9.76 -7.29 -13.06
C ASP A 238 -9.62 -8.63 -12.34
N ASP A 239 -8.42 -8.98 -11.89
CA ASP A 239 -8.16 -10.17 -11.07
C ASP A 239 -8.89 -10.09 -9.72
N LEU A 240 -8.87 -8.91 -9.08
CA LEU A 240 -9.66 -8.66 -7.88
C LEU A 240 -11.17 -8.75 -8.16
N ALA A 241 -11.64 -8.17 -9.27
CA ALA A 241 -13.05 -8.19 -9.63
C ALA A 241 -13.56 -9.62 -9.88
N ALA A 242 -12.76 -10.45 -10.56
CA ALA A 242 -13.06 -11.85 -10.82
C ALA A 242 -13.15 -12.66 -9.51
N ASP A 243 -12.25 -12.43 -8.55
CA ASP A 243 -12.33 -13.10 -7.24
C ASP A 243 -13.56 -12.66 -6.43
N VAL A 244 -13.89 -11.36 -6.45
CA VAL A 244 -15.12 -10.86 -5.82
C VAL A 244 -16.35 -11.54 -6.43
N GLU A 245 -16.44 -11.60 -7.76
CA GLU A 245 -17.54 -12.26 -8.47
C GLU A 245 -17.64 -13.74 -8.05
N ALA A 246 -16.54 -14.49 -8.14
CA ALA A 246 -16.47 -15.90 -7.77
C ALA A 246 -16.88 -16.16 -6.30
N SER A 247 -16.54 -15.24 -5.38
CA SER A 247 -16.91 -15.36 -3.97
C SER A 247 -18.41 -15.14 -3.69
N THR A 248 -19.12 -14.50 -4.63
CA THR A 248 -20.54 -14.12 -4.51
C THR A 248 -21.50 -14.99 -5.32
N GLU A 249 -21.02 -15.77 -6.29
CA GLU A 249 -21.87 -16.63 -7.13
C GLU A 249 -22.69 -17.65 -6.30
N PRO A 250 -23.95 -17.97 -6.69
CA PRO A 250 -24.74 -19.02 -6.05
C PRO A 250 -24.12 -20.40 -6.25
N ILE A 251 -24.14 -21.25 -5.23
CA ILE A 251 -23.62 -22.63 -5.32
C ILE A 251 -24.42 -23.41 -6.38
N SER A 252 -23.80 -23.75 -7.51
CA SER A 252 -24.20 -24.94 -8.26
C SER A 252 -23.50 -26.13 -7.60
N TYR A 253 -24.27 -27.09 -7.08
CA TYR A 253 -23.70 -28.33 -6.55
C TYR A 253 -23.08 -29.09 -7.73
N THR A 254 -21.77 -28.92 -7.92
CA THR A 254 -20.96 -29.76 -8.81
C THR A 254 -20.14 -30.71 -7.96
N ASP A 255 -19.80 -31.87 -8.52
CA ASP A 255 -19.13 -33.02 -7.87
C ASP A 255 -17.71 -32.72 -7.29
N ALA A 256 -17.30 -31.46 -7.16
CA ALA A 256 -15.98 -31.02 -6.72
C ALA A 256 -15.75 -31.05 -5.19
N GLY A 257 -16.70 -31.56 -4.42
CA GLY A 257 -16.56 -31.70 -2.96
C GLY A 257 -17.03 -30.47 -2.16
N ARG A 258 -17.16 -30.66 -0.84
CA ARG A 258 -17.71 -29.69 0.10
C ARG A 258 -16.75 -28.49 0.26
N PRO A 259 -17.24 -27.24 0.38
CA PRO A 259 -16.41 -26.10 0.76
C PRO A 259 -15.61 -26.43 2.03
N ALA A 260 -14.32 -26.06 2.04
CA ALA A 260 -13.46 -26.26 3.20
C ALA A 260 -14.01 -25.45 4.38
N ASN A 261 -14.33 -26.13 5.49
CA ASN A 261 -14.77 -25.45 6.71
C ASN A 261 -13.54 -24.85 7.42
N TYR A 262 -13.42 -23.53 7.36
CA TYR A 262 -12.34 -22.76 8.01
C TYR A 262 -12.66 -22.33 9.45
N SER A 263 -13.74 -22.85 10.04
CA SER A 263 -14.06 -22.63 11.46
C SER A 263 -12.96 -23.19 12.36
N PRO A 264 -12.65 -22.53 13.50
CA PRO A 264 -11.71 -23.06 14.49
C PRO A 264 -12.10 -24.48 14.90
N ARG A 265 -11.13 -25.42 14.88
CA ARG A 265 -11.35 -26.75 15.45
C ARG A 265 -11.38 -26.61 16.98
N VAL A 266 -12.56 -26.69 17.56
CA VAL A 266 -12.71 -26.84 19.01
C VAL A 266 -12.37 -28.29 19.36
N THR A 267 -11.25 -28.52 20.03
CA THR A 267 -11.00 -29.81 20.68
C THR A 267 -11.79 -29.78 22.00
N PRO A 268 -12.87 -30.58 22.15
CA PRO A 268 -13.60 -30.60 23.41
C PRO A 268 -12.68 -31.05 24.55
N ILE A 269 -12.68 -30.31 25.65
CA ILE A 269 -12.01 -30.72 26.88
C ILE A 269 -12.70 -32.03 27.32
N PRO A 270 -11.96 -33.15 27.48
CA PRO A 270 -12.57 -34.38 27.96
C PRO A 270 -13.18 -34.13 29.34
N GLU A 271 -14.45 -34.53 29.49
CA GLU A 271 -15.19 -34.41 30.74
C GLU A 271 -14.36 -35.04 31.87
N ALA A 272 -14.17 -34.28 32.96
CA ALA A 272 -13.43 -34.78 34.11
C ALA A 272 -14.12 -36.07 34.60
N PRO A 273 -13.37 -37.15 34.89
CA PRO A 273 -13.97 -38.38 35.39
C PRO A 273 -14.76 -38.07 36.65
N ALA A 274 -16.00 -38.58 36.72
CA ALA A 274 -16.86 -38.40 37.87
C ALA A 274 -16.09 -38.75 39.16
N PRO A 275 -16.24 -37.96 40.24
CA PRO A 275 -15.57 -38.23 41.50
C PRO A 275 -15.91 -39.66 41.94
N ALA A 276 -14.89 -40.45 42.27
CA ALA A 276 -15.09 -41.78 42.80
C ALA A 276 -15.97 -41.68 44.05
N LEU A 277 -17.06 -42.44 44.09
CA LEU A 277 -17.92 -42.55 45.26
C LEU A 277 -17.08 -43.11 46.42
N THR A 278 -16.60 -42.24 47.29
CA THR A 278 -15.76 -42.60 48.45
C THR A 278 -16.59 -43.09 49.62
N GLY A 279 -17.72 -43.78 49.40
CA GLY A 279 -18.47 -44.52 50.42
C GLY A 279 -18.93 -43.75 51.68
N ALA A 280 -18.65 -42.46 51.80
CA ALA A 280 -18.89 -41.63 52.98
C ALA A 280 -20.30 -41.03 53.02
N GLU A 281 -21.10 -41.24 51.97
CA GLU A 281 -22.48 -40.76 51.84
C GLU A 281 -23.52 -41.75 52.40
N ARG A 282 -23.11 -42.67 53.29
CA ARG A 282 -24.07 -43.48 54.04
C ARG A 282 -24.69 -42.63 55.15
N THR A 283 -25.83 -42.04 54.86
CA THR A 283 -26.77 -41.51 55.86
C THR A 283 -27.08 -42.61 56.88
N PRO A 284 -26.96 -42.37 58.21
CA PRO A 284 -27.36 -43.37 59.18
C PRO A 284 -28.88 -43.57 59.13
N GLU A 285 -29.32 -44.80 58.87
CA GLU A 285 -30.70 -45.20 59.08
C GLU A 285 -31.01 -45.10 60.59
N LEU A 286 -31.82 -44.11 60.97
CA LEU A 286 -32.43 -44.05 62.28
C LEU A 286 -33.74 -44.85 62.22
N SER A 287 -33.72 -46.08 62.73
CA SER A 287 -34.93 -46.84 63.03
C SER A 287 -35.53 -46.35 64.36
N TYR A 288 -36.83 -46.02 64.33
CA TYR A 288 -37.69 -45.82 65.50
C TYR A 288 -38.53 -47.06 65.74
#